data_AF-A0A5C8NRC3-F1
#
_entry.id   AF-A0A5C8NRC3-F1
#
_cell.length_a   1.000
_cell.length_b   1.000
_cell.length_c   1.000
_cell.angle_alpha   90.00
_cell.angle_beta   90.00
_cell.angle_gamma   90.00
#
_symmetry.space_group_name_H-M   'P 1'
#
loop_
_entity.id
_entity.type
_entity.pdbx_description
1 polymer ?
#
loop_
_entity_poly.entity_id
_entity_poly.type
_entity_poly.pdbx_seq_one_letter_code
_entity_poly.pdbx_strand_id
1 'polypeptide(L)'
;MIQFIERHSNKILWILILLAFTSFFYSKINLGFVLGLYFLIEVIKERKAVLDYFHKLSFKEYVFHVFSFIILIAILTPITIYSLRFLNSLNSPTWVIYVYLFFLLNISMYVYVVFLDKRKSK
;
A
#
# COMPACT_ATOMS: atom_id res chain seq x y z
N MET A 1 -15.89 -13.83 -10.78
CA MET A 1 -14.47 -13.58 -11.07
C MET A 1 -13.67 -13.22 -9.80
N ILE A 2 -14.07 -12.21 -9.01
CA ILE A 2 -13.37 -11.81 -7.78
C ILE A 2 -13.33 -12.92 -6.70
N GLN A 3 -14.43 -13.67 -6.52
CA GLN A 3 -14.49 -14.80 -5.57
C GLN A 3 -13.51 -15.95 -5.90
N PHE A 4 -13.14 -16.13 -7.18
CA PHE A 4 -12.16 -17.14 -7.59
C PHE A 4 -10.74 -16.72 -7.17
N ILE A 5 -10.43 -15.43 -7.32
CA ILE A 5 -9.16 -14.84 -6.89
C ILE A 5 -9.01 -14.93 -5.37
N GLU A 6 -10.07 -14.67 -4.60
CA GLU A 6 -10.04 -14.86 -3.13
C GLU A 6 -9.72 -16.31 -2.74
N ARG A 7 -10.35 -17.29 -3.39
CA ARG A 7 -10.22 -18.72 -3.05
C ARG A 7 -8.85 -19.31 -3.41
N HIS A 8 -8.14 -18.72 -4.36
CA HIS A 8 -6.81 -19.17 -4.78
C HIS A 8 -5.71 -18.13 -4.52
N SER A 9 -6.04 -17.05 -3.79
CA SER A 9 -5.16 -15.93 -3.47
C SER A 9 -3.81 -16.39 -2.93
N ASN A 10 -3.79 -17.34 -1.99
CA ASN A 10 -2.54 -17.89 -1.45
C ASN A 10 -1.66 -18.56 -2.52
N LYS A 11 -2.23 -19.38 -3.40
CA LYS A 11 -1.46 -20.03 -4.48
C LYS A 11 -0.95 -19.02 -5.51
N ILE A 12 -1.78 -18.03 -5.83
CA ILE A 12 -1.42 -16.97 -6.79
C ILE A 12 -0.33 -16.06 -6.19
N LEU A 13 -0.39 -15.74 -4.90
CA LEU A 13 0.65 -15.01 -4.16
C LEU A 13 2.00 -15.73 -4.23
N TRP A 14 2.04 -17.04 -3.96
CA TRP A 14 3.27 -17.83 -4.06
C TRP A 14 3.85 -17.83 -5.48
N ILE A 15 2.99 -17.96 -6.49
CA ILE A 15 3.42 -17.88 -7.90
C ILE A 15 3.97 -16.49 -8.22
N LEU A 16 3.32 -15.42 -7.74
CA LEU A 16 3.79 -14.04 -7.94
C LEU A 16 5.10 -13.74 -7.22
N ILE A 17 5.29 -14.26 -6.00
CA ILE A 17 6.56 -14.14 -5.27
C ILE A 17 7.67 -14.83 -6.05
N LEU A 18 7.41 -16.03 -6.57
CA LEU A 18 8.36 -16.78 -7.39
C LEU A 18 8.67 -16.05 -8.72
N LEU A 19 7.65 -15.43 -9.34
CA LEU A 19 7.78 -14.60 -10.54
C LEU A 19 8.54 -13.29 -10.28
N ALA A 20 8.36 -12.69 -9.10
CA ALA A 20 9.08 -11.49 -8.68
C ALA A 20 10.56 -11.83 -8.44
N PHE A 21 10.82 -12.97 -7.80
CA PHE A 21 12.16 -13.46 -7.54
C PHE A 21 12.90 -13.76 -8.85
N THR A 22 12.27 -14.48 -9.80
CA THR A 22 12.88 -14.73 -11.12
C THR A 22 13.05 -13.43 -11.92
N SER A 23 12.08 -12.52 -11.89
CA SER A 23 12.20 -11.22 -12.56
C SER A 23 13.30 -10.34 -11.98
N PHE A 24 13.57 -10.41 -10.67
CA PHE A 24 14.67 -9.69 -10.03
C PHE A 24 16.04 -10.05 -10.64
N PHE A 25 16.24 -11.32 -11.03
CA PHE A 25 17.49 -11.77 -11.64
C PHE A 25 17.53 -11.60 -13.17
N TYR A 26 16.39 -11.70 -13.88
CA TYR A 26 16.38 -11.72 -15.35
C TYR A 26 16.00 -10.39 -16.02
N SER A 27 15.14 -9.57 -15.42
CA SER A 27 14.72 -8.30 -16.03
C SER A 27 14.09 -7.37 -14.99
N LYS A 28 14.84 -6.32 -14.62
CA LYS A 28 14.37 -5.25 -13.71
C LYS A 28 13.09 -4.55 -14.19
N ILE A 29 12.78 -4.63 -15.49
CA ILE A 29 11.65 -3.94 -16.14
C ILE A 29 10.31 -4.56 -15.73
N ASN A 30 10.25 -5.86 -15.46
CA ASN A 30 8.99 -6.55 -15.15
C ASN A 30 8.63 -6.56 -13.66
N LEU A 31 9.56 -6.14 -12.80
CA LEU A 31 9.41 -6.20 -11.35
C LEU A 31 8.29 -5.29 -10.84
N GLY A 32 8.15 -4.09 -11.43
CA GLY A 32 7.07 -3.17 -11.09
C GLY A 32 5.69 -3.73 -11.42
N PHE A 33 5.56 -4.45 -12.54
CA PHE A 33 4.31 -5.08 -12.94
C PHE A 33 3.92 -6.23 -12.00
N VAL A 34 4.87 -7.09 -11.64
CA VAL A 34 4.63 -8.20 -10.71
C VAL A 34 4.27 -7.69 -9.31
N LEU A 35 4.96 -6.66 -8.82
CA LEU A 35 4.61 -6.01 -7.54
C LEU A 35 3.24 -5.35 -7.60
N GLY A 36 2.88 -4.73 -8.72
CA GLY A 36 1.54 -4.16 -8.92
C GLY A 36 0.45 -5.23 -8.84
N LEU A 37 0.64 -6.38 -9.49
CA LEU A 37 -0.27 -7.52 -9.41
C LEU A 37 -0.36 -8.10 -8.00
N TYR A 38 0.78 -8.26 -7.32
CA TYR A 38 0.83 -8.70 -5.93
C TYR A 38 -0.01 -7.78 -5.03
N PHE A 39 0.20 -6.47 -5.14
CA PHE A 39 -0.51 -5.49 -4.33
C PHE A 39 -2.01 -5.51 -4.60
N LEU A 40 -2.41 -5.67 -5.87
CA LEU A 40 -3.81 -5.74 -6.28
C LEU A 40 -4.51 -6.97 -5.68
N ILE A 41 -3.84 -8.11 -5.62
CA ILE A 41 -4.39 -9.33 -5.00
C ILE A 41 -4.54 -9.15 -3.49
N GLU A 42 -3.54 -8.58 -2.81
CA GLU A 42 -3.64 -8.35 -1.37
C GLU A 42 -4.76 -7.37 -1.03
N VAL A 43 -4.94 -6.32 -1.85
CA VAL A 43 -6.08 -5.40 -1.73
C VAL A 43 -7.41 -6.12 -1.92
N ILE A 44 -7.52 -7.02 -2.91
CA ILE A 44 -8.75 -7.79 -3.12
C ILE A 44 -9.06 -8.69 -1.90
N LYS A 45 -8.03 -9.31 -1.32
CA LYS A 45 -8.16 -10.20 -0.17
C LYS A 45 -8.64 -9.45 1.07
N GLU A 46 -8.08 -8.27 1.33
CA GLU A 46 -8.45 -7.43 2.48
C GLU A 46 -9.73 -6.62 2.26
N ARG A 47 -10.21 -6.51 1.01
CA ARG A 47 -11.41 -5.73 0.65
C ARG A 47 -12.63 -6.08 1.50
N LYS A 48 -12.89 -7.37 1.74
CA LYS A 48 -14.04 -7.80 2.55
C LYS A 48 -13.91 -7.35 3.99
N ALA A 49 -12.75 -7.54 4.61
CA ALA A 49 -12.49 -7.08 5.97
C ALA A 49 -12.65 -5.55 6.11
N VAL A 50 -12.18 -4.80 5.11
CA VAL A 50 -12.32 -3.34 5.06
C VAL A 50 -13.80 -2.92 4.90
N LEU A 51 -14.54 -3.58 4.01
CA LEU A 51 -15.97 -3.31 3.83
C LEU A 51 -16.78 -3.65 5.09
N ASP A 52 -16.49 -4.77 5.74
CA ASP A 52 -17.15 -5.18 6.99
C ASP A 52 -16.84 -4.21 8.13
N TYR A 53 -15.62 -3.66 8.17
CA TYR A 53 -15.26 -2.58 9.10
C TYR A 53 -16.06 -1.31 8.82
N PHE A 54 -16.17 -0.88 7.57
CA PHE A 54 -16.93 0.32 7.21
C PHE A 54 -18.44 0.20 7.42
N HIS A 55 -19.02 -0.99 7.25
CA HIS A 55 -20.45 -1.21 7.54
C HIS A 55 -20.79 -1.10 9.03
N LYS A 56 -19.82 -1.33 9.92
CA LYS A 56 -20.01 -1.20 11.38
C LYS A 56 -19.86 0.23 11.88
N LEU A 57 -19.35 1.14 11.05
CA LEU A 57 -19.14 2.54 11.41
C LEU A 57 -20.42 3.36 11.20
N SER A 58 -20.61 4.37 12.04
CA SER A 58 -21.64 5.37 11.78
C SER A 58 -21.29 6.20 10.55
N PHE A 59 -22.29 6.77 9.87
CA PHE A 59 -22.06 7.59 8.67
C PHE A 59 -21.07 8.74 8.91
N LYS A 60 -21.11 9.36 10.10
CA LYS A 60 -20.18 10.44 10.48
C LYS A 60 -18.73 9.93 10.60
N GLU A 61 -18.52 8.74 11.13
CA GLU A 61 -17.19 8.15 11.24
C GLU A 61 -16.68 7.67 9.88
N TYR A 62 -17.54 7.11 9.04
CA TYR A 62 -17.22 6.75 7.67
C TYR A 62 -16.67 7.95 6.88
N VAL A 63 -17.43 9.05 6.84
CA VAL A 63 -17.01 10.28 6.12
C VAL A 63 -15.69 10.79 6.67
N PHE A 64 -15.50 10.77 7.99
CA PHE A 64 -14.25 11.21 8.60
C PHE A 64 -13.05 10.31 8.25
N HIS A 65 -13.20 8.99 8.27
CA HIS A 65 -12.15 8.05 7.88
C HIS A 65 -11.72 8.26 6.43
N VAL A 66 -12.71 8.37 5.52
CA VAL A 66 -12.47 8.63 4.10
C VAL A 66 -11.78 9.98 3.89
N PHE A 67 -12.27 11.04 4.54
CA PHE A 67 -11.68 12.36 4.40
C PHE A 67 -10.25 12.44 4.96
N SER A 68 -10.00 11.85 6.13
CA SER A 68 -8.66 11.77 6.72
C SER A 68 -7.70 10.98 5.85
N PHE A 69 -8.18 9.91 5.21
CA PHE A 69 -7.38 9.13 4.27
C PHE A 69 -7.04 9.92 3.01
N ILE A 70 -7.99 10.67 2.45
CA ILE A 70 -7.75 11.55 1.29
C ILE A 70 -6.71 12.62 1.64
N ILE A 71 -6.80 13.24 2.82
CA ILE A 71 -5.80 14.22 3.29
C ILE A 71 -4.42 13.57 3.40
N LEU A 72 -4.33 12.37 3.98
CA LEU A 72 -3.06 11.65 4.10
C LEU A 72 -2.42 11.41 2.73
N ILE A 73 -3.21 10.97 1.74
CA ILE A 73 -2.72 10.80 0.35
C ILE A 73 -2.28 12.13 -0.25
N ALA A 74 -3.07 13.20 -0.05
CA ALA A 74 -2.75 14.53 -0.55
C ALA A 74 -1.44 15.08 0.01
N ILE A 75 -1.09 14.72 1.26
CA ILE A 75 0.19 15.07 1.89
C ILE A 75 1.32 14.15 1.40
N LEU A 76 1.07 12.83 1.31
CA LEU A 76 2.09 11.86 0.92
C LEU A 76 2.54 12.01 -0.53
N THR A 77 1.62 12.37 -1.43
CA THR A 77 1.89 12.50 -2.86
C THR A 77 3.02 13.50 -3.14
N PRO A 78 2.96 14.78 -2.69
CA PRO A 78 4.04 15.72 -2.91
C PRO A 78 5.32 15.30 -2.19
N ILE A 79 5.25 14.82 -0.94
CA ILE A 79 6.43 14.35 -0.20
C ILE A 79 7.17 13.28 -1.00
N THR A 80 6.43 12.29 -1.50
CA THR A 80 6.98 11.19 -2.31
C THR A 80 7.59 11.71 -3.61
N ILE A 81 6.91 12.61 -4.33
CA ILE A 81 7.42 13.17 -5.58
C ILE A 81 8.73 13.95 -5.36
N TYR A 82 8.76 14.85 -4.36
CA TYR A 82 9.94 15.66 -4.07
C TYR A 82 11.12 14.81 -3.60
N SER A 83 10.87 13.87 -2.68
CA SER A 83 11.90 12.98 -2.16
C SER A 83 12.45 12.03 -3.22
N LEU A 84 11.61 11.47 -4.09
CA LEU A 84 12.07 10.63 -5.21
C LEU A 84 12.90 11.44 -6.22
N ARG A 85 12.49 12.68 -6.53
CA ARG A 85 13.30 13.58 -7.39
C ARG A 85 14.65 13.87 -6.75
N PHE A 86 14.70 14.13 -5.45
CA PHE A 86 15.93 14.37 -4.72
C PHE A 86 16.85 13.13 -4.72
N LEU A 87 16.31 11.95 -4.40
CA LEU A 87 17.07 10.70 -4.42
C LEU A 87 17.61 10.37 -5.81
N ASN A 88 16.83 10.62 -6.85
CA ASN A 88 17.27 10.46 -8.24
C ASN A 88 18.36 11.48 -8.61
N SER A 89 18.29 12.72 -8.13
CA SER A 89 19.34 13.71 -8.38
C SER A 89 20.68 13.35 -7.74
N LEU A 90 20.65 12.58 -6.64
CA LEU A 90 21.83 12.01 -6.00
C LEU A 90 22.34 10.72 -6.67
N ASN A 91 21.71 10.28 -7.77
CA ASN A 91 21.93 8.95 -8.38
C ASN A 91 21.86 7.82 -7.34
N SER A 92 20.91 7.94 -6.39
CA SER A 92 20.76 6.95 -5.33
C SER A 92 20.45 5.57 -5.93
N PRO A 93 21.08 4.50 -5.43
CA PRO A 93 20.81 3.16 -5.93
C PRO A 93 19.36 2.75 -5.61
N THR A 94 18.75 1.97 -6.50
CA THR A 94 17.31 1.64 -6.46
C THR A 94 16.86 1.00 -5.15
N TRP A 95 17.74 0.25 -4.45
CA TRP A 95 17.42 -0.33 -3.15
C TRP A 95 17.21 0.72 -2.06
N VAL A 96 17.93 1.85 -2.09
CA VAL A 96 17.74 2.97 -1.14
C VAL A 96 16.36 3.60 -1.35
N ILE A 97 15.94 3.73 -2.61
CA ILE A 97 14.60 4.23 -2.95
C ILE A 97 13.51 3.33 -2.35
N TYR A 98 13.66 2.01 -2.46
CA TYR A 98 12.70 1.07 -1.85
C TYR A 98 12.71 1.13 -0.32
N VAL A 99 13.88 1.21 0.32
CA VAL A 99 13.98 1.37 1.79
C VAL A 99 13.33 2.67 2.24
N TYR A 100 13.54 3.77 1.52
CA TYR A 100 12.90 5.04 1.81
C TYR A 100 11.37 4.96 1.71
N LEU A 101 10.84 4.40 0.61
CA LEU A 101 9.39 4.22 0.44
C LEU A 101 8.80 3.32 1.53
N PHE A 102 9.52 2.28 1.94
CA PHE A 102 9.12 1.41 3.05
C PHE A 102 8.97 2.22 4.36
N PHE A 103 9.97 3.03 4.73
CA PHE A 103 9.88 3.86 5.93
C PHE A 103 8.76 4.90 5.82
N LEU A 104 8.64 5.58 4.68
CA LEU A 104 7.61 6.59 4.45
C LEU A 104 6.20 6.00 4.65
N LEU A 105 5.93 4.83 4.07
CA LEU A 105 4.63 4.16 4.21
C LEU A 105 4.37 3.70 5.65
N ASN A 106 5.37 3.11 6.33
CA ASN A 106 5.21 2.64 7.70
C ASN A 106 4.97 3.79 8.69
N ILE A 107 5.74 4.88 8.57
CA ILE A 107 5.55 6.08 9.41
C ILE A 107 4.16 6.67 9.16
N SER A 108 3.73 6.75 7.90
CA SER A 108 2.42 7.29 7.55
C SER A 108 1.27 6.45 8.09
N MET A 109 1.39 5.13 8.02
CA MET A 109 0.44 4.19 8.61
C MET A 109 0.36 4.37 10.13
N TYR A 110 1.51 4.46 10.80
CA TYR A 110 1.58 4.67 12.24
C TYR A 110 0.90 6.00 12.65
N VAL A 111 1.24 7.10 11.97
CA VAL A 111 0.64 8.41 12.21
C VAL A 111 -0.87 8.37 12.01
N TYR A 112 -1.34 7.72 10.94
CA TYR A 112 -2.76 7.59 10.65
C TYR A 112 -3.51 6.80 11.73
N VAL A 113 -2.97 5.66 12.16
CA VAL A 113 -3.56 4.84 13.23
C VAL A 113 -3.62 5.61 14.55
N VAL A 114 -2.51 6.23 14.98
CA VAL A 114 -2.46 7.01 16.23
C VAL A 114 -3.43 8.20 16.20
N PHE A 115 -3.56 8.88 15.06
CA PHE A 115 -4.49 10.00 14.90
C PHE A 115 -5.95 9.55 15.04
N LEU A 116 -6.30 8.40 14.46
CA LEU A 116 -7.64 7.83 14.57
C LEU A 116 -7.93 7.32 15.99
N ASP A 117 -6.96 6.68 16.65
CA ASP A 117 -7.15 6.04 17.95
C ASP A 117 -7.34 7.06 19.08
N LYS A 118 -6.62 8.19 19.03
CA LYS A 118 -6.80 9.31 19.96
C LYS A 118 -8.22 9.87 19.99
N ARG A 119 -9.03 9.65 18.93
CA ARG A 119 -10.42 10.10 18.88
C ARG A 119 -11.38 9.13 19.56
N LYS A 120 -11.14 7.81 19.51
CA LYS A 120 -11.99 6.82 20.20
C LYS A 120 -11.92 6.92 21.72
N SER A 121 -10.87 7.55 22.24
CA SER A 121 -10.68 7.80 23.68
C SER A 121 -11.32 9.10 24.19
N LYS A 122 -12.00 9.88 23.34
CA LYS A 122 -12.73 11.11 23.72
C LYS A 122 -14.23 10.94 23.50
#